data_AF-A0A2V5TDW0-F1
#
_entry.id   AF-A0A2V5TDW0-F1
#
_cell.length_a   1.000
_cell.length_b   1.000
_cell.length_c   1.000
_cell.angle_alpha   90.00
_cell.angle_beta   90.00
_cell.angle_gamma   90.00
#
_symmetry.space_group_name_H-M   'P 1'
#
loop_
_entity.id
_entity.type
_entity.pdbx_description
1 polymer ?
#
loop_
_entity_poly.entity_id
_entity_poly.type
_entity_poly.pdbx_seq_one_letter_code
_entity_poly.pdbx_strand_id
1 'polypeptide(L)'
;MMRQFLARTLTFGIAASALILASCSTTETRISGHPEIYQTLSPGDQALVSQGQIRAGMSANAVWLAWGSPDRKIVGNMRGRSTETWIYINYTTYPYSYPYPYYGPGFGYGFGLTSVGVATGSQHHHGGRTFVFFGSPFYDPFYYSYIPPSIPYPYKTVTFANGRAVSFQYLVPPYP
;
A
#
# COMPACT_ATOMS: atom_id res chain seq x y z
N MET A 1 -47.71 1.77 18.06
CA MET A 1 -47.21 0.95 16.93
C MET A 1 -45.86 1.41 16.35
N MET A 2 -45.46 2.69 16.40
CA MET A 2 -44.17 3.18 15.83
C MET A 2 -42.87 2.70 16.50
N ARG A 3 -42.88 2.27 17.78
CA ARG A 3 -41.67 1.82 18.50
C ARG A 3 -41.13 0.46 18.00
N GLN A 4 -42.00 -0.38 17.45
CA GLN A 4 -41.63 -1.71 16.91
C GLN A 4 -40.98 -1.61 15.53
N PHE A 5 -41.35 -0.59 14.75
CA PHE A 5 -40.76 -0.34 13.43
C PHE A 5 -39.33 0.21 13.57
N LEU A 6 -39.10 1.16 14.49
CA LEU A 6 -37.77 1.71 14.78
C LEU A 6 -36.79 0.64 15.27
N ALA A 7 -37.24 -0.28 16.13
CA ALA A 7 -36.42 -1.38 16.63
C ALA A 7 -36.02 -2.39 15.53
N ARG A 8 -36.90 -2.65 14.56
CA ARG A 8 -36.64 -3.52 13.40
C ARG A 8 -35.68 -2.89 12.38
N THR A 9 -35.80 -1.60 12.11
CA THR A 9 -34.83 -0.88 11.25
C THR A 9 -33.45 -0.78 11.87
N LEU A 10 -33.36 -0.63 13.20
CA LEU A 10 -32.07 -0.57 13.90
C LEU A 10 -31.33 -1.92 13.88
N THR A 11 -32.06 -3.05 13.99
CA THR A 11 -31.47 -4.40 13.88
C THR A 11 -30.99 -4.73 12.46
N PHE A 12 -31.74 -4.32 11.43
CA PHE A 12 -31.29 -4.46 10.03
C PHE A 12 -30.07 -3.59 9.70
N GLY A 13 -29.99 -2.37 10.25
CA GLY A 13 -28.82 -1.49 10.09
C GLY A 13 -27.55 -2.07 10.73
N ILE A 14 -27.65 -2.64 11.93
CA ILE A 14 -26.52 -3.29 12.61
C ILE A 14 -26.08 -4.56 11.89
N ALA A 15 -27.01 -5.38 11.40
CA ALA A 15 -26.69 -6.60 10.63
C ALA A 15 -26.02 -6.28 9.27
N ALA A 16 -26.47 -5.23 8.57
CA ALA A 16 -25.85 -4.78 7.32
C ALA A 16 -24.44 -4.18 7.54
N SER A 17 -24.20 -3.55 8.70
CA SER A 17 -22.89 -2.98 9.06
C SER A 17 -21.84 -4.06 9.36
N ALA A 18 -22.27 -5.21 9.91
CA ALA A 18 -21.38 -6.33 10.22
C ALA A 18 -20.84 -7.07 8.97
N LEU A 19 -21.55 -6.99 7.83
CA LEU A 19 -21.14 -7.63 6.57
C LEU A 19 -19.99 -6.91 5.86
N ILE A 20 -19.77 -5.62 6.14
CA ILE A 20 -18.73 -4.81 5.46
C ILE A 20 -17.34 -5.04 6.08
N LEU A 21 -17.25 -5.60 7.29
CA LEU A 21 -16.00 -5.81 8.03
C LEU A 21 -15.27 -7.13 7.69
N ALA A 22 -15.83 -7.98 6.82
CA ALA A 22 -15.34 -9.35 6.60
C ALA A 22 -14.42 -9.55 5.38
N SER A 23 -13.89 -8.48 4.76
CA SER A 23 -13.03 -8.63 3.56
C SER A 23 -11.55 -8.85 3.87
N CYS A 24 -11.15 -8.96 5.14
CA CYS A 24 -9.76 -9.26 5.49
C CYS A 24 -9.52 -10.78 5.38
N SER A 25 -8.94 -11.25 4.27
CA SER A 25 -8.58 -12.65 4.12
C SER A 25 -7.34 -12.97 4.97
N THR A 26 -7.52 -13.69 6.07
CA THR A 26 -6.40 -14.22 6.87
C THR A 26 -5.97 -15.58 6.33
N THR A 27 -4.88 -16.11 6.87
CA THR A 27 -4.41 -17.46 6.52
C THR A 27 -5.43 -18.53 6.93
N GLU A 28 -6.04 -18.39 8.10
CA GLU A 28 -7.06 -19.30 8.62
C GLU A 28 -8.30 -19.32 7.73
N THR A 29 -8.76 -18.16 7.22
CA THR A 29 -9.91 -18.12 6.32
C THR A 29 -9.59 -18.74 4.96
N ARG A 30 -8.34 -18.63 4.48
CA ARG A 30 -7.89 -19.38 3.29
C ARG A 30 -7.85 -20.88 3.53
N ILE A 31 -7.34 -21.32 4.69
CA ILE A 31 -7.29 -22.75 5.06
C ILE A 31 -8.69 -23.34 5.19
N SER A 32 -9.62 -22.65 5.87
CA SER A 32 -10.99 -23.13 6.03
C SER A 32 -11.79 -23.10 4.74
N GLY A 33 -11.48 -22.18 3.81
CA GLY A 33 -12.07 -22.12 2.48
C GLY A 33 -11.52 -23.16 1.50
N HIS A 34 -10.28 -23.63 1.71
CA HIS A 34 -9.59 -24.61 0.86
C HIS A 34 -8.97 -25.78 1.65
N PRO A 35 -9.77 -26.52 2.45
CA PRO A 35 -9.28 -27.64 3.23
C PRO A 35 -8.68 -28.74 2.36
N GLU A 36 -9.16 -28.91 1.12
CA GLU A 36 -8.66 -29.87 0.14
C GLU A 36 -7.19 -29.63 -0.22
N ILE A 37 -6.74 -28.38 -0.26
CA ILE A 37 -5.33 -28.04 -0.48
C ILE A 37 -4.54 -28.34 0.79
N TYR A 38 -5.02 -27.86 1.95
CA TYR A 38 -4.31 -27.99 3.22
C TYR A 38 -4.06 -29.44 3.63
N GLN A 39 -5.06 -30.32 3.44
CA GLN A 39 -4.98 -31.73 3.82
C GLN A 39 -3.98 -32.53 2.97
N THR A 40 -3.67 -32.07 1.75
CA THR A 40 -2.66 -32.72 0.89
C THR A 40 -1.22 -32.36 1.26
N LEU A 41 -1.03 -31.35 2.11
CA LEU A 41 0.29 -30.92 2.55
C LEU A 41 0.89 -31.90 3.56
N SER A 42 2.21 -31.99 3.58
CA SER A 42 2.91 -32.73 4.64
C SER A 42 2.66 -32.08 6.01
N PRO A 43 2.74 -32.81 7.13
CA PRO A 43 2.52 -32.23 8.46
C PRO A 43 3.43 -31.04 8.78
N GLY A 44 4.68 -31.06 8.29
CA GLY A 44 5.60 -29.93 8.42
C GLY A 44 5.19 -28.72 7.58
N ASP A 45 4.66 -28.94 6.37
CA ASP A 45 4.13 -27.86 5.53
C ASP A 45 2.84 -27.28 6.10
N GLN A 46 1.96 -28.11 6.68
CA GLN A 46 0.75 -27.65 7.38
C GLN A 46 1.10 -26.71 8.53
N ALA A 47 2.07 -27.09 9.37
CA ALA A 47 2.51 -26.28 10.50
C ALA A 47 3.11 -24.92 10.07
N LEU A 48 3.81 -24.86 8.94
CA LEU A 48 4.34 -23.60 8.40
C LEU A 48 3.22 -22.75 7.78
N VAL A 49 2.37 -23.37 6.97
CA VAL A 49 1.28 -22.67 6.28
C VAL A 49 0.31 -22.06 7.28
N SER A 50 -0.04 -22.76 8.37
CA SER A 50 -0.92 -22.21 9.42
C SER A 50 -0.33 -20.98 10.12
N GLN A 51 1.00 -20.81 10.09
CA GLN A 51 1.70 -19.64 10.63
C GLN A 51 1.95 -18.56 9.56
N GLY A 52 1.43 -18.73 8.33
CA GLY A 52 1.71 -17.82 7.21
C GLY A 52 3.15 -17.89 6.70
N GLN A 53 3.88 -18.94 7.04
CA GLN A 53 5.26 -19.16 6.64
C GLN A 53 5.35 -20.11 5.45
N ILE A 54 6.44 -20.00 4.70
CA ILE A 54 6.74 -20.90 3.58
C ILE A 54 8.17 -21.40 3.66
N ARG A 55 8.46 -22.47 2.92
CA ARG A 55 9.82 -22.98 2.71
C ARG A 55 10.06 -23.35 1.25
N ALA A 56 11.32 -23.52 0.90
CA ALA A 56 11.71 -24.04 -0.41
C ALA A 56 11.10 -25.43 -0.65
N GLY A 57 10.67 -25.68 -1.89
CA GLY A 57 10.01 -26.91 -2.32
C GLY A 57 8.49 -26.96 -2.13
N MET A 58 7.88 -25.98 -1.44
CA MET A 58 6.42 -25.88 -1.37
C MET A 58 5.81 -25.67 -2.76
N SER A 59 4.60 -26.19 -2.96
CA SER A 59 3.83 -25.95 -4.19
C SER A 59 3.28 -24.52 -4.22
N ALA A 60 2.96 -24.01 -5.41
CA ALA A 60 2.29 -22.72 -5.55
C ALA A 60 0.98 -22.63 -4.73
N ASN A 61 0.23 -23.73 -4.64
CA ASN A 61 -1.00 -23.78 -3.84
C ASN A 61 -0.72 -23.68 -2.32
N ALA A 62 0.33 -24.34 -1.84
CA ALA A 62 0.74 -24.22 -0.43
C ALA A 62 1.17 -22.79 -0.09
N VAL A 63 1.93 -22.16 -0.98
CA VAL A 63 2.36 -20.77 -0.83
C VAL A 63 1.17 -19.81 -0.91
N TRP A 64 0.22 -20.04 -1.82
CA TRP A 64 -1.00 -19.25 -1.90
C TRP A 64 -1.85 -19.37 -0.63
N LEU A 65 -1.90 -20.56 -0.04
CA LEU A 65 -2.62 -20.78 1.22
C LEU A 65 -2.00 -19.95 2.36
N ALA A 66 -0.67 -19.93 2.46
CA ALA A 66 0.07 -19.17 3.46
C ALA A 66 0.01 -17.65 3.21
N TRP A 67 0.29 -17.20 1.99
CA TRP A 67 0.56 -15.78 1.69
C TRP A 67 -0.59 -15.05 0.98
N GLY A 68 -1.55 -15.79 0.43
CA GLY A 68 -2.63 -15.26 -0.40
C GLY A 68 -2.21 -14.93 -1.83
N SER A 69 -3.12 -14.26 -2.54
CA SER A 69 -2.89 -13.81 -3.91
C SER A 69 -1.81 -12.72 -3.96
N PRO A 70 -0.86 -12.80 -4.91
CA PRO A 70 0.15 -11.76 -5.05
C PRO A 70 -0.40 -10.52 -5.74
N ASP A 71 0.22 -9.37 -5.46
CA ASP A 71 -0.10 -8.11 -6.14
C ASP A 71 0.38 -8.11 -7.60
N ARG A 72 1.52 -8.77 -7.86
CA ARG A 72 2.07 -8.95 -9.21
C ARG A 72 2.64 -10.34 -9.41
N LYS A 73 2.58 -10.80 -10.66
CA LYS A 73 3.22 -12.01 -11.14
C LYS A 73 4.15 -11.65 -12.28
N ILE A 74 5.37 -12.16 -12.22
CA ILE A 74 6.36 -12.06 -13.29
C ILE A 74 6.58 -13.46 -13.83
N VAL A 75 6.30 -13.66 -15.12
CA VAL A 75 6.68 -14.89 -15.82
C VAL A 75 7.94 -14.60 -16.61
N GLY A 76 8.93 -15.48 -16.53
CA GLY A 76 10.20 -15.27 -17.19
C GLY A 76 11.00 -16.55 -17.34
N ASN A 77 12.26 -16.38 -17.73
CA ASN A 77 13.21 -17.47 -17.83
C ASN A 77 14.44 -17.15 -16.99
N MET A 78 14.79 -18.03 -16.07
CA MET A 78 15.98 -17.91 -15.24
C MET A 78 16.91 -19.08 -15.54
N ARG A 79 18.06 -18.79 -16.16
CA ARG A 79 19.08 -19.79 -16.54
C ARG A 79 18.51 -20.95 -17.36
N GLY A 80 17.67 -20.64 -18.35
CA GLY A 80 17.04 -21.63 -19.24
C GLY A 80 15.75 -22.25 -18.67
N ARG A 81 15.37 -21.98 -17.42
CA ARG A 81 14.16 -22.55 -16.81
C ARG A 81 13.03 -21.53 -16.81
N SER A 82 11.82 -21.95 -17.21
CA SER A 82 10.62 -21.13 -17.04
C SER A 82 10.36 -20.93 -15.55
N THR A 83 10.17 -19.67 -15.14
CA THR A 83 9.94 -19.28 -13.75
C THR A 83 8.76 -18.34 -13.62
N GLU A 84 8.02 -18.48 -12.53
CA GLU A 84 6.97 -17.54 -12.12
C GLU A 84 7.36 -16.93 -10.78
N THR A 85 7.48 -15.61 -10.69
CA THR A 85 7.78 -14.89 -9.46
C THR A 85 6.56 -14.11 -9.00
N TRP A 86 6.13 -14.37 -7.77
CA TRP A 86 5.06 -13.63 -7.11
C TRP A 86 5.68 -12.52 -6.27
N ILE A 87 5.10 -11.33 -6.39
CA ILE A 87 5.54 -10.13 -5.69
C ILE A 87 4.37 -9.58 -4.88
N TYR A 88 4.64 -9.34 -3.60
CA TYR A 88 3.70 -8.71 -2.69
C TYR A 88 4.25 -7.34 -2.30
N ILE A 89 3.42 -6.32 -2.46
CA ILE A 89 3.75 -4.92 -2.32
C ILE A 89 3.22 -4.42 -1.00
N ASN A 90 4.07 -3.72 -0.25
CA ASN A 90 3.66 -2.92 0.89
C ASN A 90 3.99 -1.46 0.59
N TYR A 91 3.42 -0.57 1.38
CA TYR A 91 3.61 0.85 1.25
C TYR A 91 4.34 1.37 2.48
N THR A 92 5.30 2.27 2.26
CA THR A 92 5.94 3.01 3.35
C THR A 92 5.83 4.49 3.09
N THR A 93 5.73 5.25 4.17
CA THR A 93 5.77 6.71 4.12
C THR A 93 7.21 7.15 3.89
N TYR A 94 7.46 7.97 2.87
CA TYR A 94 8.80 8.51 2.68
C TYR A 94 9.14 9.44 3.85
N PRO A 95 10.28 9.24 4.54
CA PRO A 95 10.72 10.17 5.57
C PRO A 95 11.20 11.44 4.87
N TYR A 96 10.29 12.38 4.65
CA TYR A 96 10.69 13.71 4.26
C TYR A 96 11.34 14.37 5.49
N SER A 97 12.66 14.25 5.61
CA SER A 97 13.41 15.20 6.42
C SER A 97 13.31 16.53 5.68
N TYR A 98 12.40 17.40 6.11
CA TYR A 98 12.48 18.80 5.73
C TYR A 98 13.87 19.28 6.19
N PRO A 99 14.81 19.63 5.29
CA PRO A 99 15.84 20.56 5.72
C PRO A 99 15.06 21.84 5.95
N TYR A 100 14.75 22.14 7.21
CA TYR A 100 14.38 23.49 7.58
C TYR A 100 15.47 24.39 6.96
N PRO A 101 15.14 25.29 6.02
CA PRO A 101 16.08 26.31 5.64
C PRO A 101 16.27 27.13 6.91
N TYR A 102 17.39 26.91 7.58
CA TYR A 102 17.87 27.80 8.62
C TYR A 102 17.95 29.16 7.96
N TYR A 103 16.97 30.02 8.24
CA TYR A 103 16.94 31.40 7.75
C TYR A 103 18.20 32.07 8.29
N GLY A 104 19.22 32.14 7.44
CA GLY A 104 20.30 33.09 7.60
C GLY A 104 19.71 34.51 7.59
N PRO A 105 20.30 35.43 8.36
CA PRO A 105 19.68 36.71 8.66
C PRO A 105 19.62 37.58 7.40
N GLY A 106 18.41 37.88 6.94
CA GLY A 106 18.20 38.79 5.82
C GLY A 106 16.73 39.17 5.67
N PHE A 107 16.36 40.31 6.27
CA PHE A 107 15.19 41.14 5.97
C PHE A 107 13.84 40.41 6.14
N GLY A 108 13.25 40.33 7.33
CA GLY A 108 12.69 41.49 8.02
C GLY A 108 11.30 41.82 7.48
N TYR A 109 10.24 41.18 8.01
CA TYR A 109 8.89 41.74 7.98
C TYR A 109 8.13 41.34 9.25
N GLY A 110 7.99 42.32 10.14
CA GLY A 110 7.15 42.24 11.33
C GLY A 110 5.69 42.52 11.00
N PHE A 111 4.84 41.65 11.56
CA PHE A 111 3.47 41.83 12.06
C PHE A 111 2.62 43.00 11.52
N GLY A 112 1.54 42.66 10.82
CA GLY A 112 0.40 43.55 10.61
C GLY A 112 -0.63 43.02 9.62
N LEU A 113 -1.52 42.14 10.11
CA LEU A 113 -2.86 41.80 9.61
C LEU A 113 -3.07 41.70 8.06
N THR A 114 -3.35 40.47 7.62
CA THR A 114 -3.99 40.03 6.35
C THR A 114 -3.10 39.60 5.18
N SER A 115 -3.19 38.29 4.86
CA SER A 115 -2.94 37.58 3.59
C SER A 115 -1.54 37.56 2.93
N VAL A 116 -1.22 36.35 2.48
CA VAL A 116 0.02 35.84 1.87
C VAL A 116 0.30 36.41 0.48
N GLY A 117 1.57 36.73 0.19
CA GLY A 117 2.09 36.88 -1.17
C GLY A 117 3.62 36.81 -1.22
N VAL A 118 4.17 35.65 -1.59
CA VAL A 118 5.59 35.53 -1.97
C VAL A 118 5.71 35.93 -3.44
N ALA A 119 6.25 37.12 -3.67
CA ALA A 119 6.57 37.62 -5.00
C ALA A 119 7.85 36.93 -5.50
N THR A 120 7.70 36.03 -6.47
CA THR A 120 8.83 35.64 -7.33
C THR A 120 8.38 35.61 -8.79
N GLY A 121 8.95 36.50 -9.60
CA GLY A 121 8.92 36.42 -11.06
C GLY A 121 7.97 37.42 -11.77
N SER A 122 8.56 38.52 -12.24
CA SER A 122 8.17 39.34 -13.41
C SER A 122 6.68 39.59 -13.67
N GLN A 123 6.22 40.76 -13.24
CA GLN A 123 4.91 41.31 -13.59
C GLN A 123 4.93 41.85 -15.04
N HIS A 124 4.38 41.10 -16.01
CA HIS A 124 4.05 41.67 -17.32
C HIS A 124 2.63 42.24 -17.28
N HIS A 125 2.54 43.57 -17.29
CA HIS A 125 1.29 44.31 -17.27
C HIS A 125 0.74 44.50 -18.69
N HIS A 126 -0.41 43.88 -18.98
CA HIS A 126 -1.27 44.32 -20.08
C HIS A 126 -2.73 44.39 -19.60
N GLY A 127 -3.27 45.60 -19.46
CA GLY A 127 -4.72 45.83 -19.47
C GLY A 127 -5.54 45.34 -18.27
N GLY A 128 -5.00 45.36 -17.05
CA GLY A 128 -5.80 45.26 -15.83
C GLY A 128 -6.41 43.87 -15.52
N ARG A 129 -5.87 42.81 -16.11
CA ARG A 129 -6.28 41.42 -15.81
C ARG A 129 -5.09 40.61 -15.31
N THR A 130 -5.16 40.15 -14.07
CA THR A 130 -4.21 39.17 -13.51
C THR A 130 -4.61 37.79 -14.00
N PHE A 131 -3.77 37.16 -14.83
CA PHE A 131 -3.93 35.76 -15.19
C PHE A 131 -3.00 34.91 -14.30
N VAL A 132 -3.59 34.02 -13.51
CA VAL A 132 -2.83 32.96 -12.82
C VAL A 132 -2.61 31.84 -13.83
N PHE A 133 -1.38 31.60 -14.24
CA PHE A 133 -1.03 30.41 -15.01
C PHE A 133 -0.94 29.22 -14.06
N PHE A 134 -1.90 28.29 -14.15
CA PHE A 134 -1.72 26.93 -13.62
C PHE A 134 -0.67 26.24 -14.49
N GLY A 135 0.58 26.22 -14.01
CA GLY A 135 1.70 25.67 -14.76
C GLY A 135 3.02 26.41 -14.58
N SER A 136 3.28 27.02 -13.41
CA SER A 136 4.68 27.35 -13.12
C SER A 136 5.47 26.02 -13.13
N PRO A 137 6.67 25.96 -13.73
CA PRO A 137 7.48 24.73 -13.75
C PRO A 137 7.90 24.27 -12.34
N PHE A 138 7.57 25.06 -11.30
CA PHE A 138 7.80 24.77 -9.89
C PHE A 138 6.50 24.55 -9.09
N TYR A 139 5.33 24.65 -9.73
CA TYR A 139 4.06 24.31 -9.10
C TYR A 139 3.90 22.79 -9.14
N ASP A 140 4.46 22.14 -8.14
CA ASP A 140 4.11 20.77 -7.82
C ASP A 140 2.93 20.80 -6.82
N PRO A 141 1.73 20.30 -7.17
CA PRO A 141 0.59 20.26 -6.26
C PRO A 141 0.86 19.40 -5.01
N PHE A 142 1.93 18.61 -5.00
CA PHE A 142 2.40 17.85 -3.85
C PHE A 142 3.46 18.57 -3.01
N TYR A 143 3.97 19.73 -3.44
CA TYR A 143 5.04 20.48 -2.75
C TYR A 143 4.66 20.95 -1.34
N TYR A 144 3.36 21.21 -1.12
CA TYR A 144 2.80 21.56 0.19
C TYR A 144 1.84 20.49 0.72
N SER A 145 1.89 19.26 0.20
CA SER A 145 1.05 18.19 0.71
C SER A 145 1.49 17.84 2.14
N TYR A 146 0.66 18.19 3.12
CA TYR A 146 0.81 17.73 4.51
C TYR A 146 0.66 16.21 4.64
N ILE A 147 0.13 15.54 3.61
CA ILE A 147 0.08 14.08 3.51
C ILE A 147 1.42 13.61 2.94
N PRO A 148 2.27 12.92 3.71
CA PRO A 148 3.55 12.47 3.23
C PRO A 148 3.35 11.41 2.13
N PRO A 149 4.17 11.43 1.06
CA PRO A 149 4.01 10.51 -0.05
C PRO A 149 4.25 9.07 0.40
N SER A 150 3.38 8.18 -0.08
CA SER A 150 3.46 6.74 0.16
C SER A 150 4.10 6.06 -1.04
N ILE A 151 5.15 5.27 -0.79
CA ILE A 151 5.94 4.60 -1.84
C ILE A 151 5.74 3.09 -1.77
N PRO A 152 5.33 2.44 -2.86
CA PRO A 152 5.23 0.99 -2.92
C PRO A 152 6.62 0.35 -2.96
N TYR A 153 6.83 -0.72 -2.19
CA TYR A 153 8.01 -1.57 -2.26
C TYR A 153 7.62 -3.04 -2.11
N PRO A 154 8.32 -3.97 -2.78
CA PRO A 154 8.09 -5.39 -2.59
C PRO A 154 8.59 -5.78 -1.19
N TYR A 155 7.70 -6.26 -0.30
CA TYR A 155 8.08 -6.68 1.06
C TYR A 155 8.26 -8.19 1.19
N LYS A 156 7.66 -8.98 0.29
CA LYS A 156 7.94 -10.40 0.16
C LYS A 156 7.84 -10.84 -1.30
N THR A 157 8.70 -11.78 -1.68
CA THR A 157 8.71 -12.37 -3.02
C THR A 157 8.93 -13.87 -2.94
N VAL A 158 8.42 -14.61 -3.92
CA VAL A 158 8.65 -16.05 -4.06
C VAL A 158 8.71 -16.40 -5.54
N THR A 159 9.73 -17.17 -5.93
CA THR A 159 9.93 -17.65 -7.29
C THR A 159 9.68 -19.14 -7.35
N PHE A 160 8.91 -19.55 -8.35
CA PHE A 160 8.60 -20.94 -8.65
C PHE A 160 9.33 -21.38 -9.91
N ALA A 161 9.81 -22.62 -9.89
CA ALA A 161 10.20 -23.36 -11.08
C ALA A 161 9.56 -24.75 -10.99
N ASN A 162 8.99 -25.24 -12.10
CA ASN A 162 8.26 -26.52 -12.14
C ASN A 162 7.19 -26.65 -11.03
N GLY A 163 6.48 -25.55 -10.74
CA GLY A 163 5.43 -25.49 -9.71
C GLY A 163 5.92 -25.53 -8.26
N ARG A 164 7.23 -25.44 -8.02
CA ARG A 164 7.86 -25.52 -6.70
C ARG A 164 8.61 -24.25 -6.36
N ALA A 165 8.47 -23.77 -5.12
CA ALA A 165 9.19 -22.59 -4.62
C ALA A 165 10.71 -22.87 -4.60
N VAL A 166 11.47 -22.15 -5.40
CA VAL A 166 12.93 -22.28 -5.51
C VAL A 166 13.69 -21.17 -4.80
N SER A 167 13.06 -20.01 -4.61
CA SER A 167 13.59 -18.92 -3.80
C SER A 167 12.44 -18.10 -3.22
N PHE A 168 12.66 -17.51 -2.05
CA PHE A 168 11.76 -16.53 -1.47
C PHE A 168 12.57 -15.56 -0.62
N GLN A 169 12.07 -14.33 -0.49
CA GLN A 169 12.74 -13.26 0.23
C GLN A 169 11.71 -12.45 1.00
N TYR A 170 12.10 -11.99 2.19
CA TYR A 170 11.40 -10.96 2.95
C TYR A 170 12.28 -9.73 2.94
N LEU A 171 11.75 -8.62 2.44
CA LEU A 171 12.46 -7.36 2.33
C LEU A 171 12.07 -6.48 3.50
N VAL A 172 13.08 -5.89 4.13
CA VAL A 172 12.92 -4.89 5.18
C VAL A 172 12.44 -3.58 4.52
N PRO A 173 11.57 -2.79 5.18
CA PRO A 173 11.22 -1.48 4.68
C PRO A 173 12.48 -0.64 4.39
N PRO A 174 12.51 0.13 3.30
CA PRO A 174 13.70 0.90 2.93
C PRO A 174 14.07 1.99 3.95
N TYR A 175 13.14 2.36 4.84
CA TYR A 175 13.33 3.33 5.90
C TYR A 175 12.66 2.83 7.21
N PRO A 176 13.33 2.93 8.38
CA PRO A 176 12.78 2.55 9.68
C PRO A 176 11.81 3.57 10.27
#